data_AF-D1A1T3-F1
#
_entry.id   AF-D1A1T3-F1
#
_cell.length_a   1.000
_cell.length_b   1.000
_cell.length_c   1.000
_cell.angle_alpha   90.00
_cell.angle_beta   90.00
_cell.angle_gamma   90.00
#
_symmetry.space_group_name_H-M   'P 1'
#
loop_
_entity.id
_entity.type
_entity.pdbx_description
1 polymer ?
#
loop_
_entity_poly.entity_id
_entity_poly.type
_entity_poly.pdbx_seq_one_letter_code
_entity_poly.pdbx_strand_id
1 'polypeptide(L)'
;MNGRLAGRLARVRTPLLLIGVVLSFSARFHEAGWVGWAGLAMILAGLTLVLMPGGAVRRPPIAVRAPVEGRWMAVNSPADRVPSHGTHEFGQSHAIDLIYQPDPDVQWKSVRLWPPARRARSFPSYGRPILSPADAVVVRAVDGQRDHWSRNSWPGLAYLFLVEGIVRGIGAVISPRFVLGNHVILKLDEGVYAALAHLRRGSLRVRPGQRVRAGQQIAECGNSGNSAEPHLHFQLMDSPRTAIAAGLPFAFAYRIDGTEHYGVPKGRQAFTAGPAGRTGGPGRVDAGAWAKERG
;
A
#
# COMPACT_ATOMS: atom_id res chain seq x y z
N MET A 1 -19.74 12.41 7.19
CA MET A 1 -20.29 11.10 6.78
C MET A 1 -19.80 10.04 7.76
N ASN A 2 -20.69 9.23 8.35
CA ASN A 2 -20.31 8.24 9.37
C ASN A 2 -19.35 7.19 8.74
N GLY A 3 -18.26 6.80 9.41
CA GLY A 3 -17.18 6.01 8.80
C GLY A 3 -17.64 4.67 8.21
N ARG A 4 -18.74 4.11 8.76
CA ARG A 4 -19.40 2.90 8.24
C ARG A 4 -20.06 3.11 6.87
N LEU A 5 -20.66 4.28 6.62
CA LEU A 5 -21.30 4.60 5.33
C LEU A 5 -20.26 4.84 4.25
N ALA A 6 -19.17 5.55 4.56
CA ALA A 6 -18.05 5.75 3.64
C ALA A 6 -17.40 4.43 3.21
N GLY A 7 -17.16 3.52 4.17
CA GLY A 7 -16.64 2.18 3.85
C GLY A 7 -17.60 1.34 3.01
N ARG A 8 -18.92 1.44 3.23
CA ARG A 8 -19.93 0.75 2.40
C ARG A 8 -19.97 1.30 0.97
N LEU A 9 -19.95 2.63 0.81
CA LEU A 9 -19.98 3.28 -0.50
C LEU A 9 -18.70 2.97 -1.32
N ALA A 10 -17.54 2.99 -0.68
CA ALA A 10 -16.27 2.63 -1.32
C ALA A 10 -16.24 1.17 -1.82
N ARG A 11 -16.97 0.26 -1.17
CA ARG A 11 -17.08 -1.15 -1.59
C ARG A 11 -17.98 -1.37 -2.80
N VAL A 12 -18.93 -0.48 -3.04
CA VAL A 12 -19.96 -0.64 -4.08
C VAL A 12 -19.59 0.07 -5.39
N ARG A 13 -18.71 1.08 -5.36
CA ARG A 13 -18.31 1.86 -6.56
C ARG A 13 -17.73 1.00 -7.70
N THR A 14 -16.77 0.12 -7.42
CA THR A 14 -16.11 -0.69 -8.46
C THR A 14 -17.05 -1.76 -9.03
N PRO A 15 -17.84 -2.48 -8.20
CA PRO A 15 -18.94 -3.31 -8.71
C PRO A 15 -19.94 -2.54 -9.58
N LEU A 16 -20.33 -1.31 -9.21
CA LEU A 16 -21.24 -0.49 -10.02
C LEU A 16 -20.66 -0.18 -11.41
N LEU A 17 -19.40 0.23 -11.48
CA LEU A 17 -18.72 0.48 -12.76
C LEU A 17 -18.66 -0.78 -13.62
N LEU A 18 -18.30 -1.92 -13.01
CA LEU A 18 -18.17 -3.19 -13.71
C LEU A 18 -19.49 -3.71 -14.26
N ILE A 19 -20.52 -3.74 -13.43
CA ILE A 19 -21.86 -4.16 -13.84
C ILE A 19 -22.39 -3.20 -14.90
N GLY A 20 -22.16 -1.89 -14.72
CA GLY A 20 -22.55 -0.88 -15.69
C GLY A 20 -21.93 -1.11 -17.07
N VAL A 21 -20.62 -1.38 -17.14
CA VAL A 21 -19.92 -1.72 -18.39
C VAL A 21 -20.49 -2.99 -19.02
N VAL A 22 -20.73 -4.03 -18.23
CA VAL A 22 -21.31 -5.30 -18.72
C VAL A 22 -22.70 -5.07 -19.30
N LEU A 23 -23.58 -4.34 -18.62
CA LEU A 23 -24.94 -4.02 -19.08
C LEU A 23 -24.93 -3.15 -20.34
N SER A 24 -24.09 -2.11 -20.38
CA SER A 24 -23.94 -1.27 -21.58
C SER A 24 -23.46 -2.06 -22.78
N PHE A 25 -22.55 -3.03 -22.58
CA PHE A 25 -22.06 -3.89 -23.65
C PHE A 25 -23.04 -5.01 -24.02
N SER A 26 -23.81 -5.55 -23.07
CA SER A 26 -24.79 -6.60 -23.34
C SER A 26 -26.05 -6.06 -24.01
N ALA A 27 -26.35 -4.77 -23.85
CA ALA A 27 -27.48 -4.11 -24.50
C ALA A 27 -27.53 -4.31 -26.03
N ARG A 28 -26.38 -4.51 -26.70
CA ARG A 28 -26.33 -4.81 -28.14
C ARG A 28 -26.83 -6.21 -28.51
N PHE A 29 -27.04 -7.08 -27.53
CA PHE A 29 -27.52 -8.46 -27.68
C PHE A 29 -28.94 -8.65 -27.13
N HIS A 30 -29.54 -7.58 -26.59
CA HIS A 30 -30.90 -7.60 -26.09
C HIS A 30 -31.69 -6.52 -26.85
N GLU A 31 -32.89 -6.83 -27.35
CA GLU A 31 -33.79 -5.82 -27.95
C GLU A 31 -34.32 -4.81 -26.90
N ALA A 32 -33.87 -4.95 -25.65
CA ALA A 32 -34.18 -4.11 -24.52
C ALA A 32 -33.23 -2.90 -24.42
N GLY A 33 -33.54 -1.81 -25.14
CA GLY A 33 -32.75 -0.57 -25.10
C GLY A 33 -32.58 0.03 -23.69
N TRP A 34 -33.49 -0.28 -22.76
CA TRP A 34 -33.38 0.16 -21.36
C TRP A 34 -32.17 -0.43 -20.62
N VAL A 35 -31.65 -1.59 -21.05
CA VAL A 35 -30.47 -2.24 -20.46
C VAL A 35 -29.22 -1.37 -20.64
N GLY A 36 -29.09 -0.73 -21.81
CA GLY A 36 -28.00 0.19 -22.10
C GLY A 36 -28.03 1.43 -21.20
N TRP A 37 -29.22 2.00 -21.00
CA TRP A 37 -29.45 3.14 -20.11
C TRP A 37 -29.22 2.79 -18.63
N ALA A 38 -29.65 1.61 -18.19
CA ALA A 38 -29.35 1.10 -16.85
C ALA A 38 -27.84 0.94 -16.63
N GLY A 39 -27.13 0.39 -17.62
CA GLY A 39 -25.67 0.29 -17.60
C GLY A 39 -24.97 1.64 -17.48
N LEU A 40 -25.38 2.62 -18.29
CA LEU A 40 -24.84 3.99 -18.24
C LEU A 40 -25.11 4.66 -16.88
N ALA A 41 -26.32 4.52 -16.34
CA ALA A 41 -26.67 5.05 -15.03
C ALA A 41 -25.78 4.47 -13.91
N MET A 42 -25.48 3.16 -13.96
CA MET A 42 -24.56 2.52 -13.01
C MET A 42 -23.12 2.98 -13.18
N ILE A 43 -22.65 3.19 -14.41
CA ILE A 43 -21.32 3.77 -14.67
C ILE A 43 -21.22 5.17 -14.08
N LEU A 44 -22.21 6.03 -14.36
CA LEU A 44 -22.25 7.40 -13.83
C LEU A 44 -22.29 7.40 -12.30
N ALA A 45 -23.13 6.57 -11.68
CA ALA A 45 -23.17 6.43 -10.22
C ALA A 45 -21.83 5.95 -9.64
N GLY A 46 -21.19 4.97 -10.27
CA GLY A 46 -19.86 4.50 -9.91
C GLY A 46 -18.79 5.59 -10.04
N LEU A 47 -18.79 6.35 -11.13
CA LEU A 47 -17.87 7.48 -11.35
C LEU A 47 -18.09 8.60 -10.33
N THR A 48 -19.35 8.94 -10.03
CA THR A 48 -19.68 9.91 -8.99
C THR A 48 -19.12 9.44 -7.64
N LEU A 49 -19.26 8.16 -7.28
CA LEU A 49 -18.69 7.63 -6.03
C LEU A 49 -17.15 7.58 -6.02
N VAL A 50 -16.50 7.47 -7.18
CA VAL A 50 -15.04 7.60 -7.30
C VAL A 50 -14.60 9.06 -7.10
N LEU A 51 -15.36 10.03 -7.64
CA LEU A 51 -15.08 11.46 -7.53
C LEU A 51 -15.50 12.06 -6.19
N MET A 52 -16.45 11.44 -5.50
CA MET A 52 -16.84 11.85 -4.14
C MET A 52 -15.71 11.52 -3.16
N PRO A 53 -15.29 12.47 -2.31
CA PRO A 53 -14.29 12.20 -1.29
C PRO A 53 -14.79 11.11 -0.33
N GLY A 54 -14.22 9.92 -0.45
CA GLY A 54 -14.42 8.84 0.50
C GLY A 54 -13.96 9.29 1.89
N GLY A 55 -14.70 8.95 2.93
CA GLY A 55 -14.23 9.13 4.30
C GLY A 55 -13.19 8.08 4.65
N ALA A 56 -12.09 8.48 5.28
CA ALA A 56 -11.16 7.54 5.92
C ALA A 56 -11.83 6.80 7.09
N VAL A 57 -11.41 5.57 7.34
CA VAL A 57 -11.86 4.81 8.52
C VAL A 57 -11.26 5.47 9.76
N ARG A 58 -12.12 6.04 10.60
CA ARG A 58 -11.73 6.61 11.90
C ARG A 58 -11.83 5.53 12.97
N ARG A 59 -10.68 5.01 13.39
CA ARG A 59 -10.52 4.08 14.52
C ARG A 59 -9.16 4.32 15.19
N PRO A 60 -8.94 3.86 16.43
CA PRO A 60 -7.61 3.84 17.01
C PRO A 60 -6.62 3.10 16.09
N PRO A 61 -5.37 3.60 15.94
CA PRO A 61 -4.34 2.93 15.15
C PRO A 61 -4.06 1.52 15.67
N ILE A 62 -3.89 0.58 14.75
CA ILE A 62 -3.55 -0.81 15.07
C ILE A 62 -2.04 -0.90 15.29
N ALA A 63 -1.64 -1.43 16.43
CA ALA A 63 -0.25 -1.67 16.79
C ALA A 63 0.36 -2.77 15.90
N VAL A 64 1.49 -2.47 15.26
CA VAL A 64 2.28 -3.43 14.49
C VAL A 64 3.77 -3.20 14.72
N ARG A 65 4.59 -4.19 14.37
CA ARG A 65 6.04 -4.01 14.22
C ARG A 65 6.33 -3.32 12.89
N ALA A 66 7.39 -2.51 12.85
CA ALA A 66 7.90 -1.98 11.58
C ALA A 66 8.25 -3.15 10.63
N PRO A 67 7.77 -3.14 9.37
CA PRO A 67 8.01 -4.21 8.40
C PRO A 67 9.44 -4.17 7.79
N VAL A 68 10.33 -3.40 8.39
CA VAL A 68 11.70 -3.13 7.93
C VAL A 68 12.62 -2.93 9.13
N GLU A 69 13.92 -3.04 8.91
CA GLU A 69 14.97 -2.78 9.91
C GLU A 69 16.07 -1.87 9.37
N GLY A 70 16.66 -1.05 10.25
CA GLY A 70 17.67 -0.05 9.94
C GLY A 70 17.07 1.33 9.69
N ARG A 71 17.82 2.20 8.98
CA ARG A 71 17.42 3.58 8.68
C ARG A 71 16.63 3.67 7.38
N TRP A 72 15.42 4.21 7.46
CA TRP A 72 14.48 4.36 6.35
C TRP A 72 13.89 5.76 6.37
N MET A 73 13.25 6.14 5.28
CA MET A 73 12.51 7.39 5.15
C MET A 73 11.12 7.10 4.61
N ALA A 74 10.12 7.73 5.22
CA ALA A 74 8.76 7.71 4.68
C ALA A 74 8.65 8.74 3.54
N VAL A 75 7.98 8.40 2.44
CA VAL A 75 7.76 9.34 1.33
C VAL A 75 6.30 9.74 1.21
N ASN A 76 5.42 8.75 1.11
CA ASN A 76 3.99 8.94 1.21
C ASN A 76 3.57 8.42 2.58
N SER A 77 3.11 9.30 3.47
CA SER A 77 2.77 8.92 4.84
C SER A 77 1.37 9.38 5.24
N PRO A 78 0.59 8.54 5.95
CA PRO A 78 -0.68 8.95 6.53
C PRO A 78 -0.53 9.97 7.67
N ALA A 79 0.69 10.20 8.16
CA ALA A 79 0.97 11.24 9.14
C ALA A 79 0.85 12.65 8.56
N ASP A 80 1.05 12.81 7.24
CA ASP A 80 0.94 14.12 6.57
C ASP A 80 -0.47 14.36 6.03
N ARG A 81 -1.08 13.33 5.45
CA ARG A 81 -2.40 13.41 4.82
C ARG A 81 -3.06 12.04 4.75
N VAL A 82 -4.38 12.02 4.90
CA VAL A 82 -5.22 10.84 4.62
C VAL A 82 -6.28 11.23 3.57
N PRO A 83 -6.33 10.57 2.40
CA PRO A 83 -5.52 9.44 2.00
C PRO A 83 -4.08 9.82 1.64
N SER A 84 -3.11 9.01 2.07
CA SER A 84 -1.66 9.29 1.90
C SER A 84 -1.20 9.25 0.44
N HIS A 85 -1.84 8.41 -0.38
CA HIS A 85 -1.53 8.25 -1.81
C HIS A 85 -2.54 8.98 -2.71
N GLY A 86 -3.30 9.92 -2.15
CA GLY A 86 -4.33 10.66 -2.88
C GLY A 86 -5.59 9.86 -3.21
N THR A 87 -5.64 8.57 -2.83
CA THR A 87 -6.75 7.67 -3.13
C THR A 87 -7.13 6.78 -1.95
N HIS A 88 -8.42 6.45 -1.86
CA HIS A 88 -8.95 5.43 -0.96
C HIS A 88 -9.08 4.05 -1.63
N GLU A 89 -8.78 3.96 -2.93
CA GLU A 89 -8.80 2.71 -3.67
C GLU A 89 -7.78 1.72 -3.11
N PHE A 90 -8.01 0.43 -3.38
CA PHE A 90 -7.12 -0.67 -3.01
C PHE A 90 -6.77 -0.78 -1.51
N GLY A 91 -7.55 -0.14 -0.62
CA GLY A 91 -7.26 -0.08 0.82
C GLY A 91 -6.07 0.81 1.19
N GLN A 92 -5.63 1.72 0.32
CA GLN A 92 -4.39 2.47 0.52
C GLN A 92 -4.55 3.77 1.34
N SER A 93 -5.73 4.03 1.93
CA SER A 93 -6.01 5.27 2.67
C SER A 93 -4.92 5.65 3.67
N HIS A 94 -4.43 4.65 4.42
CA HIS A 94 -3.40 4.82 5.43
C HIS A 94 -2.05 4.17 5.03
N ALA A 95 -1.84 3.88 3.74
CA ALA A 95 -0.62 3.24 3.28
C ALA A 95 0.61 4.12 3.50
N ILE A 96 1.78 3.51 3.64
CA ILE A 96 3.08 4.18 3.72
C ILE A 96 4.07 3.62 2.71
N ASP A 97 4.84 4.50 2.08
CA ASP A 97 5.99 4.14 1.26
C ASP A 97 7.29 4.38 2.02
N LEU A 98 8.12 3.34 2.08
CA LEU A 98 9.38 3.33 2.80
C LEU A 98 10.56 3.13 1.85
N ILE A 99 11.52 4.06 1.91
CA ILE A 99 12.76 4.04 1.15
C ILE A 99 13.94 3.84 2.10
N TYR A 100 14.83 2.91 1.76
CA TYR A 100 16.01 2.65 2.58
C TYR A 100 17.02 3.79 2.41
N GLN A 101 17.44 4.38 3.52
CA GLN A 101 18.36 5.52 3.54
C GLN A 101 19.52 5.25 4.51
N PRO A 102 20.49 4.41 4.09
CA PRO A 102 21.58 3.97 4.96
C PRO A 102 22.48 5.12 5.41
N ASP A 103 22.69 6.09 4.52
CA ASP A 103 23.58 7.23 4.73
C ASP A 103 22.76 8.47 5.13
N PRO A 104 23.04 9.09 6.30
CA PRO A 104 22.36 10.30 6.73
C PRO A 104 22.66 11.52 5.85
N ASP A 105 23.82 11.55 5.20
CA ASP A 105 24.30 12.69 4.42
C ASP A 105 23.74 12.67 2.99
N VAL A 106 23.24 11.52 2.54
CA VAL A 106 22.64 11.38 1.21
C VAL A 106 21.18 11.85 1.22
N GLN A 107 20.97 13.02 0.63
CA GLN A 107 19.63 13.54 0.33
C GLN A 107 18.95 12.70 -0.76
N TRP A 108 17.79 12.14 -0.42
CA TRP A 108 16.95 11.47 -1.41
C TRP A 108 16.30 12.49 -2.36
N LYS A 109 16.15 12.09 -3.63
CA LYS A 109 15.50 12.92 -4.65
C LYS A 109 14.41 12.11 -5.33
N SER A 110 13.16 12.58 -5.20
CA SER A 110 11.96 11.93 -5.75
C SER A 110 11.94 11.89 -7.27
N VAL A 111 12.35 12.99 -7.91
CA VAL A 111 12.34 13.15 -9.36
C VAL A 111 13.69 13.65 -9.82
N ARG A 112 14.20 13.07 -10.90
CA ARG A 112 15.46 13.44 -11.53
C ARG A 112 15.24 13.88 -12.97
N LEU A 113 16.17 14.65 -13.52
CA LEU A 113 16.14 14.98 -14.94
C LEU A 113 16.72 13.83 -15.78
N TRP A 114 17.85 13.27 -15.36
CA TRP A 114 18.60 12.24 -16.07
C TRP A 114 19.30 11.27 -15.09
N PRO A 115 19.57 9.99 -15.47
CA PRO A 115 19.10 9.29 -16.68
C PRO A 115 17.58 9.04 -16.67
N PRO A 116 16.96 8.75 -17.84
CA PRO A 116 15.50 8.62 -17.95
C PRO A 116 14.98 7.41 -17.17
N ALA A 117 15.79 6.37 -17.05
CA ALA A 117 15.49 5.19 -16.25
C ALA A 117 16.77 4.59 -15.69
N ARG A 118 16.69 3.99 -14.50
CA ARG A 118 17.80 3.30 -13.84
C ARG A 118 17.45 1.87 -13.50
N ARG A 119 18.43 0.99 -13.49
CA ARG A 119 18.24 -0.39 -13.02
C ARG A 119 17.86 -0.39 -11.53
N ALA A 120 16.92 -1.24 -11.14
CA ALA A 120 16.46 -1.36 -9.75
C ALA A 120 17.62 -1.63 -8.77
N ARG A 121 18.60 -2.45 -9.15
CA ARG A 121 19.81 -2.74 -8.35
C ARG A 121 20.67 -1.52 -8.02
N SER A 122 20.48 -0.40 -8.71
CA SER A 122 21.22 0.84 -8.44
C SER A 122 20.65 1.66 -7.28
N PHE A 123 19.53 1.22 -6.68
CA PHE A 123 18.89 1.89 -5.57
C PHE A 123 19.16 1.13 -4.26
N PRO A 124 19.49 1.82 -3.16
CA PRO A 124 19.78 1.19 -1.87
C PRO A 124 18.66 0.30 -1.33
N SER A 125 17.40 0.64 -1.60
CA SER A 125 16.26 -0.17 -1.13
C SER A 125 16.21 -1.55 -1.77
N TYR A 126 16.65 -1.71 -3.03
CA TYR A 126 16.45 -2.96 -3.76
C TYR A 126 17.21 -4.12 -3.10
N GLY A 127 16.49 -5.22 -2.82
CA GLY A 127 17.04 -6.39 -2.14
C GLY A 127 17.05 -6.30 -0.60
N ARG A 128 16.60 -5.19 0.00
CA ARG A 128 16.54 -5.07 1.47
C ARG A 128 15.49 -6.04 2.05
N PRO A 129 15.77 -6.70 3.20
CA PRO A 129 14.83 -7.58 3.86
C PRO A 129 13.51 -6.89 4.22
N ILE A 130 12.40 -7.57 3.95
CA ILE A 130 11.05 -7.15 4.34
C ILE A 130 10.50 -8.15 5.35
N LEU A 131 10.00 -7.63 6.47
CA LEU A 131 9.62 -8.41 7.64
C LEU A 131 8.11 -8.45 7.82
N SER A 132 7.63 -9.53 8.44
CA SER A 132 6.25 -9.62 8.88
C SER A 132 5.99 -8.59 10.00
N PRO A 133 4.96 -7.73 9.88
CA PRO A 133 4.64 -6.71 10.87
C PRO A 133 4.01 -7.30 12.15
N ALA A 134 3.52 -8.53 12.11
CA ALA A 134 2.89 -9.22 13.23
C ALA A 134 2.95 -10.74 13.03
N ASP A 135 2.51 -11.49 14.04
CA ASP A 135 2.15 -12.91 13.85
C ASP A 135 0.95 -12.97 12.91
N ALA A 136 1.03 -13.83 11.89
CA ALA A 136 0.03 -13.82 10.83
C ALA A 136 -0.04 -15.15 10.06
N VAL A 137 -1.09 -15.29 9.25
CA VAL A 137 -1.22 -16.32 8.22
C VAL A 137 -1.11 -15.66 6.85
N VAL A 138 -0.28 -16.20 5.97
CA VAL A 138 -0.17 -15.74 4.58
C VAL A 138 -1.43 -16.14 3.82
N VAL A 139 -2.20 -15.16 3.34
CA VAL A 139 -3.42 -15.40 2.54
C VAL A 139 -3.11 -15.35 1.05
N ARG A 140 -2.18 -14.48 0.64
CA ARG A 140 -1.79 -14.33 -0.77
C ARG A 140 -0.30 -14.09 -0.86
N ALA A 141 0.32 -14.71 -1.85
CA ALA A 141 1.72 -14.53 -2.21
C ALA A 141 1.81 -14.51 -3.74
N VAL A 142 2.37 -13.45 -4.31
CA VAL A 142 2.59 -13.29 -5.76
C VAL A 142 4.04 -12.90 -5.97
N ASP A 143 4.78 -13.68 -6.77
CA ASP A 143 6.23 -13.53 -6.94
C ASP A 143 6.73 -13.62 -8.40
N GLY A 144 5.81 -13.63 -9.37
CA GLY A 144 6.13 -13.88 -10.78
C GLY A 144 6.48 -12.65 -11.61
N GLN A 145 6.18 -11.43 -11.13
CA GLN A 145 6.32 -10.22 -11.93
C GLN A 145 7.74 -9.70 -11.96
N ARG A 146 8.20 -9.26 -13.13
CA ARG A 146 9.53 -8.69 -13.29
C ARG A 146 9.64 -7.34 -12.59
N ASP A 147 10.75 -7.13 -11.89
CA ASP A 147 11.18 -5.79 -11.51
C ASP A 147 11.55 -5.00 -12.76
N HIS A 148 10.99 -3.81 -12.90
CA HIS A 148 11.25 -2.92 -14.03
C HIS A 148 12.33 -1.88 -13.67
N TRP A 149 12.77 -1.13 -14.67
CA TRP A 149 13.63 0.03 -14.43
C TRP A 149 12.84 1.13 -13.73
N SER A 150 13.54 2.10 -13.12
CA SER A 150 12.89 3.23 -12.47
C SER A 150 12.20 4.14 -13.48
N ARG A 151 11.16 4.82 -13.00
CA ARG A 151 10.38 5.84 -13.69
C ARG A 151 10.40 7.16 -12.90
N ASN A 152 11.41 7.33 -12.05
CA ASN A 152 11.62 8.49 -11.18
C ASN A 152 12.35 9.65 -11.89
N SER A 153 12.19 9.77 -13.21
CA SER A 153 12.67 10.90 -14.00
C SER A 153 11.49 11.65 -14.62
N TRP A 154 11.67 12.89 -15.07
CA TRP A 154 10.60 13.61 -15.78
C TRP A 154 10.04 12.82 -16.98
N PRO A 155 10.86 12.30 -17.92
CA PRO A 155 10.38 11.43 -18.98
C PRO A 155 9.74 10.13 -18.47
N GLY A 156 10.33 9.53 -17.42
CA GLY A 156 9.82 8.30 -16.82
C GLY A 156 8.45 8.47 -16.17
N LEU A 157 8.23 9.60 -15.49
CA LEU A 157 6.94 9.95 -14.89
C LEU A 157 5.90 10.24 -15.95
N ALA A 158 6.26 10.97 -17.02
CA ALA A 158 5.35 11.18 -18.15
C ALA A 158 4.91 9.83 -18.75
N TYR A 159 5.84 8.90 -18.97
CA TYR A 159 5.51 7.54 -19.41
C TYR A 159 4.63 6.78 -18.41
N LEU A 160 4.95 6.85 -17.11
CA LEU A 160 4.17 6.21 -16.05
C LEU A 160 2.72 6.71 -16.02
N PHE A 161 2.50 8.02 -16.09
CA PHE A 161 1.17 8.61 -15.99
C PHE A 161 0.36 8.51 -17.28
N LEU A 162 0.98 8.76 -18.44
CA LEU A 162 0.26 8.87 -19.71
C LEU A 162 0.08 7.53 -20.43
N VAL A 163 0.95 6.55 -20.18
CA VAL A 163 0.92 5.27 -20.90
C VAL A 163 0.64 4.11 -19.95
N GLU A 164 1.51 3.87 -18.97
CA GLU A 164 1.31 2.74 -18.06
C GLU A 164 0.09 2.91 -17.16
N GLY A 165 -0.22 4.14 -16.75
CA GLY A 165 -1.35 4.46 -15.88
C GLY A 165 -2.68 3.97 -16.44
N ILE A 166 -2.90 4.13 -17.75
CA ILE A 166 -4.11 3.67 -18.45
C ILE A 166 -4.19 2.14 -18.42
N VAL A 167 -3.12 1.47 -18.88
CA VAL A 167 -3.07 0.00 -18.96
C VAL A 167 -3.23 -0.64 -17.57
N ARG A 168 -2.55 -0.07 -16.57
CA ARG A 168 -2.59 -0.56 -15.19
C ARG A 168 -3.93 -0.27 -14.54
N GLY A 169 -4.56 0.87 -14.82
CA GLY A 169 -5.90 1.19 -14.35
C GLY A 169 -6.92 0.15 -14.79
N ILE A 170 -6.94 -0.18 -16.09
CA ILE A 170 -7.79 -1.25 -16.64
C ILE A 170 -7.39 -2.61 -16.06
N GLY A 171 -6.09 -2.93 -16.03
CA GLY A 171 -5.61 -4.20 -15.48
C GLY A 171 -5.93 -4.38 -14.00
N ALA A 172 -5.98 -3.31 -13.21
CA ALA A 172 -6.26 -3.35 -11.78
C ALA A 172 -7.69 -3.82 -11.46
N VAL A 173 -8.62 -3.60 -12.39
CA VAL A 173 -9.98 -4.14 -12.35
C VAL A 173 -9.96 -5.68 -12.40
N ILE A 174 -9.06 -6.24 -13.20
CA ILE A 174 -8.91 -7.69 -13.39
C ILE A 174 -8.09 -8.31 -12.25
N SER A 175 -7.00 -7.64 -11.86
CA SER A 175 -6.09 -8.17 -10.86
C SER A 175 -5.31 -7.08 -10.13
N PRO A 176 -5.25 -7.11 -8.78
CA PRO A 176 -4.50 -6.12 -8.01
C PRO A 176 -2.99 -6.17 -8.27
N ARG A 177 -2.52 -7.23 -8.93
CA ARG A 177 -1.12 -7.43 -9.32
C ARG A 177 -0.61 -6.30 -10.24
N PHE A 178 -1.48 -5.65 -11.03
CA PHE A 178 -1.07 -4.55 -11.92
C PHE A 178 -0.70 -3.28 -11.15
N VAL A 179 -1.20 -3.14 -9.92
CA VAL A 179 -0.87 -2.06 -8.99
C VAL A 179 0.22 -2.53 -8.03
N LEU A 180 -0.04 -3.59 -7.26
CA LEU A 180 0.85 -4.04 -6.17
C LEU A 180 2.13 -4.73 -6.63
N GLY A 181 2.17 -5.26 -7.86
CA GLY A 181 3.30 -6.07 -8.31
C GLY A 181 3.37 -7.43 -7.62
N ASN A 182 4.59 -7.87 -7.29
CA ASN A 182 4.80 -8.96 -6.35
C ASN A 182 4.46 -8.47 -4.95
N HIS A 183 3.70 -9.26 -4.22
CA HIS A 183 3.15 -8.84 -2.94
C HIS A 183 2.81 -10.03 -2.04
N VAL A 184 2.76 -9.74 -0.74
CA VAL A 184 2.24 -10.65 0.28
C VAL A 184 1.05 -9.99 0.96
N ILE A 185 -0.05 -10.73 1.11
CA ILE A 185 -1.18 -10.36 1.97
C ILE A 185 -1.19 -11.30 3.17
N LEU A 186 -1.08 -10.72 4.35
CA LEU A 186 -1.10 -11.41 5.63
C LEU A 186 -2.45 -11.17 6.31
N LYS A 187 -3.02 -12.22 6.92
CA LYS A 187 -4.14 -12.12 7.86
C LYS A 187 -3.58 -12.07 9.27
N LEU A 188 -3.86 -10.96 9.94
CA LEU A 188 -3.57 -10.71 11.36
C LEU A 188 -4.83 -11.07 12.17
N ASP A 189 -4.87 -10.65 13.43
CA ASP A 189 -6.02 -10.81 14.31
C ASP A 189 -7.22 -9.92 13.91
N GLU A 190 -8.40 -10.25 14.44
CA GLU A 190 -9.64 -9.45 14.31
C GLU A 190 -10.06 -9.09 12.88
N GLY A 191 -9.68 -9.89 11.89
CA GLY A 191 -10.00 -9.62 10.48
C GLY A 191 -9.22 -8.46 9.88
N VAL A 192 -8.06 -8.12 10.47
CA VAL A 192 -7.11 -7.17 9.90
C VAL A 192 -6.20 -7.89 8.91
N TYR A 193 -5.90 -7.23 7.81
CA TYR A 193 -5.00 -7.73 6.78
C TYR A 193 -3.88 -6.73 6.53
N ALA A 194 -2.66 -7.21 6.33
CA ALA A 194 -1.52 -6.39 5.93
C ALA A 194 -1.13 -6.69 4.49
N ALA A 195 -0.91 -5.67 3.68
CA ALA A 195 -0.35 -5.82 2.33
C ALA A 195 1.04 -5.21 2.27
N LEU A 196 1.99 -6.01 1.77
CA LEU A 196 3.38 -5.61 1.48
C LEU A 196 3.61 -5.80 -0.01
N ALA A 197 3.93 -4.72 -0.71
CA ALA A 197 3.90 -4.67 -2.17
C ALA A 197 5.23 -4.19 -2.79
N HIS A 198 5.28 -4.21 -4.12
CA HIS A 198 6.46 -3.90 -4.94
C HIS A 198 7.66 -4.81 -4.63
N LEU A 199 7.41 -6.04 -4.20
CA LEU A 199 8.46 -6.98 -3.76
C LEU A 199 9.32 -7.44 -4.94
N ARG A 200 10.56 -7.86 -4.62
CA ARG A 200 11.53 -8.33 -5.61
C ARG A 200 11.08 -9.67 -6.18
N ARG A 201 11.19 -9.84 -7.49
CA ARG A 201 10.86 -11.11 -8.16
C ARG A 201 11.74 -12.25 -7.64
N GLY A 202 11.11 -13.37 -7.31
CA GLY A 202 11.77 -14.59 -6.83
C GLY A 202 12.31 -14.46 -5.40
N SER A 203 11.84 -13.49 -4.62
CA SER A 203 12.37 -13.22 -3.27
C SER A 203 11.44 -13.66 -2.14
N LEU A 204 10.20 -14.06 -2.44
CA LEU A 204 9.26 -14.44 -1.39
C LEU A 204 9.76 -15.72 -0.70
N ARG A 205 9.83 -15.66 0.63
CA ARG A 205 10.24 -16.76 1.52
C ARG A 205 9.05 -17.51 2.12
N VAL A 206 7.86 -17.20 1.62
CA VAL A 206 6.59 -17.66 2.18
C VAL A 206 5.60 -18.04 1.10
N ARG A 207 4.63 -18.89 1.47
CA ARG A 207 3.55 -19.37 0.59
C ARG A 207 2.18 -19.24 1.25
N PRO A 208 1.07 -19.22 0.48
CA PRO A 208 -0.28 -19.17 1.05
C PRO A 208 -0.52 -20.31 2.05
N GLY A 209 -1.22 -20.01 3.15
CA GLY A 209 -1.47 -20.92 4.27
C GLY A 209 -0.36 -20.97 5.33
N GLN A 210 0.83 -20.45 5.05
CA GLN A 210 1.94 -20.47 6.00
C GLN A 210 1.70 -19.49 7.16
N ARG A 211 1.99 -19.94 8.38
CA ARG A 211 2.09 -19.07 9.56
C ARG A 211 3.46 -18.40 9.60
N VAL A 212 3.48 -17.11 9.91
CA VAL A 212 4.70 -16.31 10.07
C VAL A 212 4.68 -15.60 11.42
N ARG A 213 5.86 -15.35 11.98
CA ARG A 213 6.02 -14.60 13.23
C ARG A 213 6.34 -13.13 12.97
N ALA A 214 5.97 -12.25 13.89
CA ALA A 214 6.40 -10.85 13.86
C ALA A 214 7.93 -10.75 13.74
N GLY A 215 8.42 -9.90 12.83
CA GLY A 215 9.85 -9.74 12.55
C GLY A 215 10.46 -10.83 11.66
N GLN A 216 9.73 -11.90 11.30
CA GLN A 216 10.21 -12.90 10.35
C GLN A 216 10.38 -12.27 8.97
N GLN A 217 11.53 -12.47 8.31
CA GLN A 217 11.71 -12.06 6.92
C GLN A 217 10.79 -12.88 6.00
N ILE A 218 10.00 -12.19 5.19
CA ILE A 218 9.05 -12.81 4.26
C ILE A 218 9.38 -12.57 2.78
N ALA A 219 10.15 -11.52 2.48
CA ALA A 219 10.53 -11.16 1.12
C ALA A 219 11.72 -10.18 1.10
N GLU A 220 12.03 -9.65 -0.08
CA GLU A 220 12.95 -8.52 -0.26
C GLU A 220 12.26 -7.38 -1.03
N CYS A 221 12.68 -6.16 -0.76
CA CYS A 221 12.22 -4.95 -1.45
C CYS A 221 12.56 -5.03 -2.94
N GLY A 222 11.59 -4.75 -3.81
CA GLY A 222 11.75 -4.80 -5.25
C GLY A 222 11.34 -3.51 -5.93
N ASN A 223 10.93 -3.64 -7.18
CA ASN A 223 10.40 -2.59 -8.02
C ASN A 223 9.47 -3.18 -9.09
N SER A 224 8.54 -4.04 -8.65
CA SER A 224 7.52 -4.65 -9.48
C SER A 224 6.19 -3.90 -9.35
N GLY A 225 5.25 -4.08 -10.27
CA GLY A 225 3.95 -3.41 -10.21
C GLY A 225 4.00 -1.94 -10.62
N ASN A 226 3.16 -1.11 -10.00
CA ASN A 226 3.06 0.32 -10.26
C ASN A 226 3.99 1.11 -9.33
N SER A 227 5.30 1.00 -9.57
CA SER A 227 6.32 1.67 -8.76
C SER A 227 7.19 2.59 -9.62
N ALA A 228 7.55 3.76 -9.06
CA ALA A 228 8.48 4.69 -9.70
C ALA A 228 9.96 4.31 -9.44
N GLU A 229 10.27 3.78 -8.26
CA GLU A 229 11.61 3.33 -7.89
C GLU A 229 11.55 2.32 -6.73
N PRO A 230 12.61 1.53 -6.46
CA PRO A 230 12.57 0.54 -5.39
C PRO A 230 12.20 1.11 -4.00
N HIS A 231 11.06 0.68 -3.46
CA HIS A 231 10.56 1.03 -2.13
C HIS A 231 9.65 -0.09 -1.61
N LEU A 232 9.38 -0.10 -0.29
CA LEU A 232 8.32 -0.91 0.29
C LEU A 232 7.04 -0.08 0.38
N HIS A 233 5.97 -0.54 -0.25
CA HIS A 233 4.60 -0.09 0.04
C HIS A 233 3.98 -1.00 1.12
N PHE A 234 3.52 -0.39 2.22
CA PHE A 234 2.91 -1.10 3.35
C PHE A 234 1.55 -0.49 3.71
N GLN A 235 0.56 -1.33 4.00
CA GLN A 235 -0.75 -0.89 4.47
C GLN A 235 -1.47 -1.95 5.32
N LEU A 236 -2.38 -1.49 6.18
CA LEU A 236 -3.41 -2.34 6.79
C LEU A 236 -4.77 -2.13 6.15
N MET A 237 -5.57 -3.19 6.11
CA MET A 237 -6.86 -3.26 5.43
C MET A 237 -7.85 -4.15 6.20
N ASP A 238 -9.14 -3.94 5.99
CA ASP A 238 -10.23 -4.70 6.62
C ASP A 238 -10.71 -5.94 5.83
N SER A 239 -10.05 -6.23 4.71
CA SER A 239 -10.41 -7.31 3.79
C SER A 239 -9.18 -7.78 3.02
N PRO A 240 -9.04 -9.08 2.70
CA PRO A 240 -7.94 -9.57 1.87
C PRO A 240 -8.12 -9.18 0.39
N ARG A 241 -9.32 -8.74 0.00
CA ARG A 241 -9.64 -8.31 -1.36
C ARG A 241 -9.36 -6.82 -1.49
N THR A 242 -8.14 -6.48 -1.88
CA THR A 242 -7.65 -5.10 -1.98
C THR A 242 -8.61 -4.20 -2.77
N ALA A 243 -9.15 -4.68 -3.90
CA ALA A 243 -10.07 -3.92 -4.76
C ALA A 243 -11.31 -3.33 -4.04
N ILE A 244 -11.71 -3.88 -2.89
CA ILE A 244 -12.84 -3.40 -2.08
C ILE A 244 -12.46 -3.13 -0.62
N ALA A 245 -11.18 -3.23 -0.26
CA ALA A 245 -10.73 -3.07 1.12
C ALA A 245 -10.75 -1.60 1.51
N ALA A 246 -11.12 -1.31 2.76
CA ALA A 246 -10.89 -0.02 3.37
C ALA A 246 -9.52 -0.03 4.07
N GLY A 247 -8.74 1.04 3.87
CA GLY A 247 -7.46 1.21 4.56
C GLY A 247 -7.68 1.50 6.04
N LEU A 248 -6.88 0.86 6.90
CA LEU A 248 -6.95 1.00 8.35
C LEU A 248 -5.72 1.73 8.88
N PRO A 249 -5.88 2.63 9.88
CA PRO A 249 -4.74 3.27 10.53
C PRO A 249 -3.92 2.25 11.31
N PHE A 250 -2.61 2.42 11.31
CA PHE A 250 -1.65 1.61 12.07
C PHE A 250 -0.63 2.51 12.76
N ALA A 251 0.11 1.94 13.70
CA ALA A 251 1.26 2.58 14.36
C ALA A 251 2.33 1.53 14.66
N PHE A 252 3.59 1.94 14.61
CA PHE A 252 4.73 1.14 15.05
C PHE A 252 5.73 2.01 15.81
N ALA A 253 6.62 1.36 16.57
CA ALA A 253 7.73 2.03 17.24
C ALA A 253 8.87 2.32 16.25
N TYR A 254 9.45 3.52 16.34
CA TYR A 254 10.60 3.96 15.56
C TYR A 254 11.43 4.97 16.34
N ARG A 255 12.66 5.26 15.89
CA ARG A 255 13.52 6.27 16.48
C ARG A 255 13.90 7.39 15.52
N ILE A 256 14.01 8.60 16.05
CA ILE A 256 14.61 9.76 15.38
C ILE A 256 15.68 10.30 16.32
N ASP A 257 16.92 10.39 15.86
CA ASP A 257 18.06 10.92 16.63
C ASP A 257 18.17 10.30 18.04
N GLY A 258 17.95 8.99 18.13
CA GLY A 258 17.96 8.23 19.40
C GLY A 258 16.67 8.29 20.23
N THR A 259 15.78 9.23 19.95
CA THR A 259 14.49 9.39 20.66
C THR A 259 13.47 8.38 20.14
N GLU A 260 12.81 7.64 21.02
CA GLU A 260 11.74 6.71 20.67
C GLU A 260 10.42 7.44 20.42
N HIS A 261 9.75 7.02 19.35
CA HIS A 261 8.44 7.50 18.94
C HIS A 261 7.54 6.30 18.64
N TYR A 262 6.25 6.49 18.86
CA TYR A 262 5.22 5.52 18.50
C TYR A 262 4.19 6.21 17.61
N GLY A 263 3.88 5.61 16.46
CA GLY A 263 2.99 6.22 15.47
C GLY A 263 3.38 5.84 14.05
N VAL A 264 3.23 6.79 13.13
CA VAL A 264 3.70 6.65 11.75
C VAL A 264 4.65 7.82 11.44
N PRO A 265 5.86 7.56 10.92
CA PRO A 265 6.82 8.62 10.58
C PRO A 265 6.24 9.61 9.55
N LYS A 266 6.57 10.90 9.68
CA LYS A 266 6.16 11.93 8.71
C LYS A 266 6.88 11.77 7.37
N GLY A 267 6.27 12.27 6.30
CA GLY A 267 6.87 12.25 4.97
C GLY A 267 8.19 13.03 4.93
N ARG A 268 9.13 12.49 4.18
CA ARG A 268 10.52 12.96 4.03
C ARG A 268 11.30 13.03 5.36
N GLN A 269 10.83 12.35 6.39
CA GLN A 269 11.53 12.20 7.65
C GLN A 269 12.22 10.84 7.70
N ALA A 270 13.53 10.85 7.93
CA ALA A 270 14.28 9.64 8.18
C ALA A 270 14.02 9.14 9.61
N PHE A 271 13.93 7.83 9.78
CA PHE A 271 13.74 7.16 11.05
C PHE A 271 14.52 5.84 11.08
N THR A 272 14.77 5.33 12.27
CA THR A 272 15.35 4.00 12.46
C THR A 272 14.28 3.03 12.96
N ALA A 273 14.10 1.93 12.24
CA ALA A 273 13.22 0.82 12.59
C ALA A 273 14.00 -0.38 13.11
N GLY A 274 13.35 -1.16 13.97
CA GLY A 274 13.93 -2.33 14.63
C GLY A 274 14.21 -2.09 16.11
N PRO A 275 14.51 -3.16 16.85
CA PRO A 275 14.77 -3.07 18.28
C PRO A 275 16.00 -2.19 18.51
N ALA A 276 16.05 -1.49 19.65
CA ALA A 276 17.32 -0.93 20.11
C ALA A 276 18.34 -2.07 20.14
N GLY A 277 19.61 -1.79 19.80
CA GLY A 277 20.67 -2.73 20.14
C GLY A 277 20.46 -3.19 21.58
N ARG A 278 20.55 -4.50 21.82
CA ARG A 278 20.22 -5.17 23.08
C ARG A 278 20.68 -4.37 24.31
N THR A 279 19.76 -3.67 24.95
CA THR A 279 19.79 -3.34 26.38
C THR A 279 18.36 -3.35 26.91
N GLY A 280 17.88 -4.54 27.30
CA GLY A 280 16.75 -4.70 28.23
C GLY A 280 15.40 -5.13 27.64
N GLY A 281 15.08 -6.43 27.78
CA GLY A 281 13.73 -6.99 28.02
C GLY A 281 12.64 -6.87 26.94
N PRO A 282 11.69 -7.83 26.86
CA PRO A 282 10.56 -7.76 25.95
C PRO A 282 9.51 -6.76 26.47
N GLY A 283 9.72 -5.47 26.19
CA GLY A 283 8.74 -4.42 26.45
C GLY A 283 7.57 -4.52 25.48
N ARG A 284 6.41 -4.95 25.98
CA ARG A 284 5.11 -4.71 25.34
C ARG A 284 4.98 -3.19 25.17
N VAL A 285 4.99 -2.69 23.94
CA VAL A 285 4.68 -1.28 23.69
C VAL A 285 3.19 -1.13 23.97
N ASP A 286 2.85 -0.51 25.10
CA ASP A 286 1.48 -0.33 25.55
C ASP A 286 0.77 0.71 24.68
N ALA A 287 -0.05 0.24 23.74
CA ALA A 287 -0.90 1.07 22.90
C ALA A 287 -1.88 1.95 23.72
N GLY A 288 -2.11 1.65 25.00
CA GLY A 288 -2.98 2.41 25.89
C GLY A 288 -2.43 3.77 26.34
N ALA A 289 -1.09 3.94 26.39
CA ALA A 289 -0.48 5.19 26.83
C ALA A 289 -0.66 6.32 25.80
N TRP A 290 -0.63 6.00 24.50
CA TRP A 290 -0.72 6.98 23.42
C TRP A 290 -2.13 7.58 23.24
N ALA A 291 -3.17 6.87 23.68
CA ALA A 291 -4.56 7.36 23.60
C ALA A 291 -4.89 8.39 24.71
N LYS A 292 -4.14 8.40 25.82
CA LYS A 292 -4.39 9.30 26.95
C LYS A 292 -3.77 10.69 26.79
N GLU A 293 -2.72 10.84 26.00
CA GLU A 293 -2.02 12.13 25.86
C GLU A 293 -2.72 13.13 24.91
N ARG A 294 -3.85 12.77 24.29
CA ARG A 294 -4.65 13.68 23.45
C ARG A 294 -6.16 13.58 23.66
N GLY A 295 -6.59 13.28 24.88
CA GLY A 295 -7.96 13.55 25.34
C GLY A 295 -8.19 15.05 25.45
#